data_AF-A0AAV0I1C1-F1
#
_entry.id   AF-A0AAV0I1C1-F1
#
_cell.length_a   1.000
_cell.length_b   1.000
_cell.length_c   1.000
_cell.angle_alpha   90.00
_cell.angle_beta   90.00
_cell.angle_gamma   90.00
#
_symmetry.space_group_name_H-M   'P 1'
#
loop_
_entity.id
_entity.type
_entity.pdbx_description
1 polymer ?
#
loop_
_entity_poly.entity_id
_entity_poly.type
_entity_poly.pdbx_seq_one_letter_code
_entity_poly.pdbx_strand_id
1 'polypeptide(L)'
;MAVIVHCRSKYIDLAARTVAADSDYSWGFRPNDHYPGNTFACHLGFQDKRLDFTTAVRDGDQYEVLDDGVYGTRAEGKQRLQEWKS
;
A
#
# COMPACT_ATOMS: atom_id res chain seq x y z
N MET A 1 -3.99 3.34 -17.60
CA MET A 1 -2.99 2.29 -17.29
C MET A 1 -3.37 1.65 -15.96
N ALA A 2 -2.84 0.48 -15.60
CA ALA A 2 -3.29 -0.25 -14.40
C ALA A 2 -2.12 -0.62 -13.48
N VAL A 3 -2.29 -0.39 -12.17
CA VAL A 3 -1.40 -0.84 -11.10
C VAL A 3 -2.07 -2.01 -10.40
N ILE A 4 -1.33 -3.09 -10.14
CA ILE A 4 -1.77 -4.18 -9.25
C ILE A 4 -1.18 -3.91 -7.87
N VAL A 5 -2.03 -3.77 -6.85
CA VAL A 5 -1.63 -3.61 -5.46
C VAL A 5 -2.06 -4.84 -4.68
N HIS A 6 -1.13 -5.50 -4.00
CA HIS A 6 -1.42 -6.60 -3.08
C HIS A 6 -0.65 -6.40 -1.79
N CYS A 7 -1.35 -6.38 -0.66
CA CYS A 7 -0.73 -6.27 0.67
C CYS A 7 -1.19 -7.43 1.55
N ARG A 8 -0.24 -8.11 2.19
CA ARG A 8 -0.52 -9.20 3.13
C ARG A 8 0.36 -9.11 4.36
N SER A 9 -0.22 -9.41 5.52
CA SER A 9 0.50 -9.63 6.77
C SER A 9 0.52 -11.13 7.08
N LYS A 10 1.00 -11.49 8.27
CA LYS A 10 0.94 -12.87 8.77
C LYS A 10 -0.50 -13.37 8.96
N TYR A 11 -1.43 -12.47 9.31
CA TYR A 11 -2.79 -12.84 9.73
C TYR A 11 -3.89 -12.36 8.79
N ILE A 12 -3.58 -11.43 7.88
CA ILE A 12 -4.55 -10.75 7.03
C ILE A 12 -4.00 -10.63 5.62
N ASP A 13 -4.79 -11.07 4.64
CA ASP A 13 -4.53 -10.83 3.22
C ASP A 13 -5.55 -9.80 2.73
N LEU A 14 -5.07 -8.66 2.21
CA LEU A 14 -5.95 -7.61 1.67
C LEU A 14 -6.41 -7.91 0.24
N ALA A 15 -6.02 -9.07 -0.31
CA ALA A 15 -6.21 -9.48 -1.69
C ALA A 15 -5.51 -8.56 -2.70
N ALA A 16 -5.32 -9.04 -3.92
CA ALA A 16 -4.81 -8.22 -5.01
C ALA A 16 -5.93 -7.37 -5.61
N ARG A 17 -5.64 -6.12 -5.92
CA ARG A 17 -6.58 -5.18 -6.57
C ARG A 17 -5.90 -4.50 -7.74
N THR A 18 -6.65 -4.32 -8.82
CA THR A 18 -6.22 -3.56 -9.98
C THR A 18 -6.81 -2.16 -9.89
N VAL A 19 -5.96 -1.15 -9.90
CA VAL A 19 -6.33 0.26 -9.79
C VAL A 19 -5.86 0.99 -11.04
N ALA A 20 -6.56 2.07 -11.42
CA ALA A 20 -6.09 2.88 -12.53
C ALA A 20 -4.80 3.62 -12.12
N ALA A 21 -3.89 3.80 -13.07
CA ALA A 21 -2.79 4.73 -12.89
C ALA A 21 -3.34 6.13 -12.63
N ASP A 22 -2.67 6.88 -11.76
CA ASP A 22 -3.05 8.25 -11.36
C ASP A 22 -4.41 8.34 -10.65
N SER A 23 -4.90 7.21 -10.11
CA SER A 23 -6.09 7.18 -9.28
C SER A 23 -5.74 6.96 -7.81
N ASP A 24 -6.40 7.74 -6.95
CA ASP A 24 -6.29 7.55 -5.50
C ASP A 24 -6.91 6.20 -5.13
N TYR A 25 -6.13 5.37 -4.46
CA TYR A 25 -6.60 4.07 -4.02
C TYR A 25 -6.37 3.86 -2.52
N SER A 26 -7.46 3.92 -1.76
CA SER A 26 -7.43 3.64 -0.33
C SER A 26 -7.80 2.18 -0.05
N TRP A 27 -7.01 1.53 0.79
CA TRP A 27 -7.44 0.31 1.46
C TRP A 27 -8.37 0.70 2.61
N GLY A 28 -9.64 0.36 2.52
CA GLY A 28 -10.54 0.36 3.67
C GLY A 28 -10.16 -0.78 4.61
N PHE A 29 -9.19 -0.57 5.49
CA PHE A 29 -8.79 -1.55 6.49
C PHE A 29 -9.29 -1.15 7.87
N ARG A 30 -9.95 -2.09 8.57
CA ARG A 30 -10.14 -2.00 10.01
C ARG A 30 -9.10 -2.91 10.66
N PRO A 31 -8.15 -2.37 11.46
CA PRO A 31 -7.28 -3.20 12.26
C PRO A 31 -8.12 -4.13 13.13
N ASN A 32 -7.72 -5.40 13.13
CA ASN A 32 -8.20 -6.32 14.14
C ASN A 32 -7.43 -6.02 15.44
N ASP A 33 -8.15 -5.58 16.48
CA ASP A 33 -7.59 -5.27 17.80
C ASP A 33 -6.83 -6.44 18.45
N HIS A 34 -7.03 -7.67 17.97
CA HIS A 34 -6.24 -8.83 18.40
C HIS A 34 -4.79 -8.84 17.92
N TYR A 35 -4.45 -8.05 16.89
CA TYR A 35 -3.11 -8.00 16.31
C TYR A 35 -2.62 -6.56 16.14
N PRO A 36 -2.37 -5.84 17.26
CA PRO A 36 -1.82 -4.50 17.21
C PRO A 36 -0.45 -4.52 16.52
N GLY A 37 -0.26 -3.67 15.52
CA GLY A 37 1.02 -3.54 14.81
C GLY A 37 1.24 -4.55 13.67
N ASN A 38 0.20 -4.95 12.95
CA ASN A 38 0.36 -5.80 11.76
C ASN A 38 1.22 -5.10 10.70
N THR A 39 2.43 -5.60 10.54
CA THR A 39 3.31 -5.29 9.41
C THR A 39 2.79 -6.03 8.18
N PHE A 40 2.51 -5.29 7.11
CA PHE A 40 2.12 -5.83 5.81
C PHE A 40 3.31 -5.78 4.86
N ALA A 41 3.55 -6.89 4.17
CA ALA A 41 4.34 -6.93 2.96
C ALA A 41 3.43 -6.56 1.79
N CYS A 42 3.79 -5.49 1.08
CA CYS A 42 3.08 -4.95 -0.05
C CYS A 42 3.88 -5.16 -1.35
N HIS A 43 3.16 -5.58 -2.38
CA HIS A 43 3.64 -5.85 -3.72
C HIS A 43 2.84 -4.98 -4.68
N LEU A 44 3.52 -4.09 -5.38
CA LEU A 44 2.93 -3.23 -6.40
C LEU A 44 3.55 -3.55 -7.74
N GLY A 45 2.70 -3.84 -8.73
CA GLY A 45 3.08 -3.99 -10.12
C GLY A 45 2.54 -2.85 -10.95
N PHE A 46 3.39 -2.16 -11.70
CA PHE A 46 2.99 -1.17 -12.69
C PHE A 46 3.72 -1.43 -14.00
N GLN A 47 2.98 -1.86 -15.03
CA GLN A 47 3.57 -2.30 -16.30
C GLN A 47 4.62 -3.42 -16.09
N ASP A 48 5.87 -3.17 -16.49
CA ASP A 48 7.05 -4.04 -16.30
C ASP A 48 7.78 -3.76 -14.97
N LYS A 49 7.36 -2.75 -14.21
CA LYS A 49 7.94 -2.37 -12.93
C LYS A 49 7.28 -3.13 -11.78
N ARG A 50 8.10 -3.55 -10.83
CA ARG A 50 7.68 -4.17 -9.57
C ARG A 50 8.31 -3.44 -8.40
N LEU A 51 7.50 -3.15 -7.40
CA LEU A 51 7.90 -2.49 -6.18
C LEU A 51 7.41 -3.32 -5.00
N ASP A 52 8.36 -3.79 -4.20
CA ASP A 52 8.10 -4.54 -2.98
C ASP A 52 8.55 -3.68 -1.79
N PHE A 53 7.66 -3.51 -0.83
CA PHE A 53 7.99 -2.81 0.43
C PHE A 53 7.20 -3.39 1.60
N THR A 54 7.65 -3.07 2.80
CA THR A 54 7.01 -3.49 4.03
C THR A 54 6.54 -2.23 4.76
N THR A 55 5.26 -2.17 5.13
CA THR A 55 4.71 -1.05 5.90
C THR A 55 3.84 -1.56 7.03
N ALA A 56 3.88 -0.88 8.17
CA ALA A 56 2.87 -1.06 9.21
C ALA A 56 1.60 -0.33 8.75
N VAL A 57 0.50 -1.06 8.61
CA VAL A 57 -0.81 -0.48 8.28
C VAL A 57 -1.55 -0.19 9.59
N ARG A 58 -1.95 1.07 9.79
CA ARG A 58 -2.76 1.53 10.94
C ARG A 58 -4.18 1.87 10.48
N ASP A 59 -5.09 2.00 11.45
CA ASP A 59 -6.46 2.44 11.16
C ASP A 59 -6.45 3.84 10.55
N GLY A 60 -7.22 4.04 9.48
CA GLY A 60 -7.30 5.33 8.79
C GLY A 60 -6.09 5.69 7.92
N ASP A 61 -5.09 4.81 7.78
CA ASP A 61 -4.00 5.02 6.83
C ASP A 61 -4.55 5.05 5.40
N GLN A 62 -4.14 6.05 4.62
CA GLN A 62 -4.38 6.11 3.18
C GLN A 62 -3.07 5.89 2.43
N TYR A 63 -3.15 5.25 1.28
CA TYR A 63 -1.99 5.00 0.43
C TYR A 63 -2.27 5.56 -0.96
N GLU A 64 -1.26 6.15 -1.59
CA GLU A 64 -1.35 6.66 -2.95
C GLU A 64 -0.19 6.09 -3.77
N VAL A 65 -0.49 5.66 -4.99
CA VAL A 65 0.51 5.16 -5.94
C VAL A 65 0.62 6.14 -7.09
N LEU A 66 1.78 6.77 -7.20
CA LEU A 66 2.10 7.73 -8.24
C LEU A 66 3.20 7.16 -9.17
N ASP A 67 3.48 7.89 -10.24
CA ASP A 67 4.52 7.58 -11.22
C ASP A 67 5.94 7.54 -10.64
N ASP A 68 6.18 8.28 -9.56
CA ASP A 68 7.47 8.40 -8.88
C ASP A 68 7.62 7.53 -7.62
N GLY A 69 6.53 6.92 -7.15
CA GLY A 69 6.58 6.00 -6.02
C GLY A 69 5.25 5.82 -5.29
N VAL A 70 5.36 5.40 -4.03
CA VAL A 70 4.23 5.14 -3.13
C VAL A 70 4.29 6.06 -1.93
N TYR A 71 3.15 6.62 -1.56
CA TYR A 71 2.98 7.50 -0.41
C TYR A 71 1.99 6.89 0.57
N GLY A 72 2.22 7.14 1.85
CA GLY A 72 1.28 6.85 2.93
C GLY A 72 0.90 8.13 3.63
N THR A 73 -0.39 8.35 3.85
CA THR A 73 -0.93 9.45 4.64
C THR A 73 -1.43 8.90 5.97
N ARG A 74 -0.90 9.47 7.06
CA ARG A 74 -1.23 9.12 8.45
C ARG A 74 -1.62 10.38 9.23
N ALA A 75 -1.95 10.22 10.52
CA ALA A 75 -2.17 11.34 11.45
C ALA A 75 -0.99 12.35 11.49
N GLU A 76 0.23 11.87 11.22
CA GLU A 76 1.47 12.66 11.20
C GLU A 76 1.68 13.41 9.87
N GLY A 77 0.84 13.18 8.86
CA GLY A 77 0.94 13.74 7.51
C GLY A 77 1.25 12.71 6.44
N LYS A 78 1.48 13.19 5.20
CA LYS A 78 1.83 12.39 4.03
C LYS A 78 3.34 12.19 3.96
N GLN A 79 3.78 10.94 3.79
CA GLN A 79 5.18 10.56 3.66
C GLN A 79 5.39 9.61 2.48
N ARG A 80 6.54 9.73 1.80
CA ARG A 80 6.93 8.76 0.77
C ARG A 80 7.41 7.48 1.45
N LEU A 81 6.83 6.35 1.07
CA LEU A 81 7.17 5.03 1.62
C LEU A 81 8.19 4.30 0.76
N GLN A 82 8.10 4.46 -0.56
CA GLN A 82 9.01 3.80 -1.49
C GLN A 82 9.05 4.53 -2.84
N GLU A 83 10.19 4.48 -3.51
CA GLU A 83 10.38 4.98 -4.89
C GLU A 83 10.44 3.81 -5.89
N TRP A 84 10.01 4.04 -7.13
CA TRP A 84 10.25 3.06 -8.19
C TRP A 84 11.75 2.96 -8.44
N LYS A 85 12.33 1.78 -8.24
CA LYS A 85 13.71 1.54 -8.67
C LYS A 85 13.74 1.59 -10.20
N SER A 86 14.57 2.48 -10.73
CA SER A 86 14.89 2.59 -12.16
C SER A 86 15.59 1.35 -12.68
#